data_AF-A0A368H397-F1
#
_entry.id   AF-A0A368H397-F1
#
_cell.length_a   1.000
_cell.length_b   1.000
_cell.length_c   1.000
_cell.angle_alpha   90.00
_cell.angle_beta   90.00
_cell.angle_gamma   90.00
#
_symmetry.space_group_name_H-M   'P 1'
#
loop_
_entity.id
_entity.type
_entity.pdbx_description
1 polymer ?
#
loop_
_entity_poly.entity_id
_entity_poly.type
_entity_poly.pdbx_seq_one_letter_code
_entity_poly.pdbx_strand_id
1 'polypeptide(L)'
;MEAPDGGPKGDRVWCDGCYDMVHFGHANQLRQAKQFGKKLIVGVHNDEEISLHKGPPVFNEQERYRMVEGIKWVDEVVEDAPYVTTVETLNRYDCDFCVHGDDITLTADGKDTYEEVKKAKRYRECKRTAGVSTTDLVGRMLLLTKCHHVSEEHMDEHRERARTLSTDSVAQSPWTRVSRFMATTQTIIEFAEGRAPRPTDKIVYVCGAFDLFHIGHLSFLEEAAKLGDYLIVGILNDQVINDYKGSNHPIMSLHERVLSVLAYKPVNEVVIGAPYCVTDDIIDRFNISVVCQGIRVPHHNHSGPDPFEAPKRRGIYREVDSKSDMTTEKIIERIIEHRLDFERRNRKKEKKEEAAFAALQKLALNGNVDTRNAVNIH
;
A
#
# COMPACT_ATOMS: atom_id res chain seq x y z
N MET A 1 -40.38 -25.02 20.29
CA MET A 1 -39.15 -25.10 19.47
C MET A 1 -38.76 -23.67 19.17
N GLU A 2 -38.00 -23.07 20.08
CA GLU A 2 -37.47 -21.72 19.90
C GLU A 2 -36.06 -21.83 19.32
N ALA A 3 -35.80 -21.10 18.23
CA ALA A 3 -34.47 -20.99 17.66
C ALA A 3 -33.60 -20.09 18.54
N PRO A 4 -32.33 -20.44 18.82
CA PRO A 4 -31.47 -19.59 19.61
C PRO A 4 -30.98 -18.39 18.79
N ASP A 5 -31.37 -17.20 19.25
CA ASP A 5 -30.59 -15.98 19.46
C ASP A 5 -29.40 -15.65 18.52
N GLY A 6 -29.57 -14.58 17.71
CA GLY A 6 -28.64 -13.43 17.69
C GLY A 6 -27.19 -13.57 17.19
N GLY A 7 -26.87 -14.43 16.22
CA GLY A 7 -25.54 -14.42 15.59
C GLY A 7 -25.27 -13.15 14.75
N PRO A 8 -24.02 -12.63 14.68
CA PRO A 8 -23.68 -11.49 13.82
C PRO A 8 -24.05 -11.82 12.37
N LYS A 9 -24.88 -10.97 11.75
CA LYS A 9 -25.28 -11.12 10.36
C LYS A 9 -24.12 -10.64 9.49
N GLY A 10 -23.06 -11.43 9.37
CA GLY A 10 -21.75 -11.11 8.74
C GLY A 10 -21.78 -10.22 7.48
N ASP A 11 -22.09 -8.95 7.68
CA ASP A 11 -22.45 -7.99 6.65
C ASP A 11 -21.65 -6.70 6.84
N ARG A 12 -21.17 -6.40 8.06
CA ARG A 12 -20.37 -5.20 8.36
C ARG A 12 -19.09 -5.56 9.11
N VAL A 13 -17.96 -5.33 8.45
CA VAL A 13 -16.61 -5.62 8.93
C VAL A 13 -15.94 -4.32 9.34
N TRP A 14 -15.27 -4.33 10.49
CA TRP A 14 -14.46 -3.21 10.95
C TRP A 14 -12.97 -3.49 10.76
N CYS A 15 -12.24 -2.53 10.20
CA CYS A 15 -10.80 -2.42 10.36
C CYS A 15 -10.49 -1.07 10.98
N ASP A 16 -9.38 -0.98 11.70
CA ASP A 16 -8.83 0.32 12.06
C ASP A 16 -7.32 0.31 11.95
N GLY A 17 -6.76 1.51 11.88
CA GLY A 17 -5.33 1.66 11.81
C GLY A 17 -4.94 3.10 11.53
N CYS A 18 -3.64 3.31 11.52
CA CYS A 18 -3.10 4.63 11.22
C CYS A 18 -3.15 4.92 9.71
N TYR A 19 -2.96 3.90 8.87
CA TYR A 19 -2.86 4.02 7.41
C TYR A 19 -1.93 5.14 6.94
N ASP A 20 -0.79 5.28 7.62
CA ASP A 20 0.26 6.22 7.26
C ASP A 20 1.19 5.57 6.22
N MET A 21 1.47 6.29 5.12
CA MET A 21 2.14 5.73 3.94
C MET A 21 1.46 4.48 3.41
N VAL A 22 0.19 4.60 3.00
CA VAL A 22 -0.58 3.50 2.41
C VAL A 22 0.20 2.85 1.27
N HIS A 23 0.24 1.53 1.28
CA HIS A 23 0.94 0.69 0.31
C HIS A 23 0.12 -0.57 0.06
N PHE A 24 0.48 -1.37 -0.96
CA PHE A 24 -0.28 -2.57 -1.35
C PHE A 24 -0.51 -3.56 -0.20
N GLY A 25 0.38 -3.64 0.80
CA GLY A 25 0.15 -4.42 2.02
C GLY A 25 -1.11 -4.01 2.82
N HIS A 26 -1.34 -2.72 3.04
CA HIS A 26 -2.57 -2.21 3.66
C HIS A 26 -3.79 -2.52 2.78
N ALA A 27 -3.64 -2.30 1.47
CA ALA A 27 -4.71 -2.55 0.52
C ALA A 27 -5.12 -4.05 0.49
N ASN A 28 -4.15 -4.97 0.56
CA ASN A 28 -4.40 -6.40 0.62
C ASN A 28 -5.01 -6.84 1.97
N GLN A 29 -4.64 -6.18 3.08
CA GLN A 29 -5.30 -6.41 4.37
C GLN A 29 -6.79 -6.06 4.27
N LEU A 30 -7.12 -4.89 3.71
CA LEU A 30 -8.49 -4.43 3.51
C LEU A 30 -9.24 -5.32 2.50
N ARG A 31 -8.58 -5.80 1.45
CA ARG A 31 -9.13 -6.81 0.54
C ARG A 31 -9.52 -8.08 1.28
N GLN A 32 -8.63 -8.62 2.10
CA GLN A 32 -8.90 -9.82 2.91
C GLN A 32 -10.04 -9.55 3.91
N ALA A 33 -10.04 -8.40 4.58
CA ALA A 33 -11.09 -8.02 5.51
C ALA A 33 -12.47 -7.97 4.84
N LYS A 34 -12.54 -7.38 3.63
CA LYS A 34 -13.75 -7.34 2.80
C LYS A 34 -14.27 -8.73 2.41
N GLN A 35 -13.45 -9.79 2.44
CA GLN A 35 -13.94 -11.15 2.17
C GLN A 35 -14.78 -11.73 3.31
N PHE A 36 -14.68 -11.16 4.53
CA PHE A 36 -15.43 -11.65 5.68
C PHE A 36 -16.86 -11.10 5.77
N GLY A 37 -17.21 -10.06 5.00
CA GLY A 37 -18.55 -9.48 5.03
C GLY A 37 -18.86 -8.57 3.84
N LYS A 38 -20.09 -8.06 3.76
CA LYS A 38 -20.55 -7.30 2.58
C LYS A 38 -20.10 -5.85 2.57
N LYS A 39 -19.89 -5.24 3.72
CA LYS A 39 -19.42 -3.86 3.91
C LYS A 39 -18.17 -3.86 4.79
N LEU A 40 -17.19 -3.04 4.43
CA LEU A 40 -15.97 -2.78 5.15
C LEU A 40 -15.94 -1.31 5.55
N ILE A 41 -15.99 -1.10 6.87
CA ILE A 41 -15.89 0.18 7.53
C ILE A 41 -14.46 0.27 8.07
N VAL A 42 -13.76 1.36 7.77
CA VAL A 42 -12.37 1.55 8.17
C VAL A 42 -12.23 2.77 9.06
N GLY A 43 -11.94 2.55 10.34
CA GLY A 43 -11.55 3.59 11.27
C GLY A 43 -10.11 4.06 11.05
N VAL A 44 -9.90 5.36 10.99
CA VAL A 44 -8.57 5.94 10.83
C VAL A 44 -8.32 6.89 11.99
N HIS A 45 -7.22 6.66 12.73
CA HIS A 45 -6.90 7.48 13.91
C HIS A 45 -6.48 8.89 13.50
N ASN A 46 -6.72 9.87 14.37
CA ASN A 46 -6.26 11.25 14.20
C ASN A 46 -4.73 11.38 14.41
N ASP A 47 -4.14 12.54 14.11
CA ASP A 47 -2.69 12.76 14.22
C ASP A 47 -2.18 12.79 15.68
N GLU A 48 -2.97 13.31 16.61
CA GLU A 48 -2.64 13.42 18.04
C GLU A 48 -2.50 12.03 18.68
N GLU A 49 -3.48 11.16 18.45
CA GLU A 49 -3.58 9.81 18.97
C GLU A 49 -2.43 8.92 18.46
N ILE A 50 -2.07 9.07 17.18
CA ILE A 50 -0.91 8.39 16.60
C ILE A 50 0.38 8.84 17.27
N SER A 51 0.54 10.15 17.46
CA SER A 51 1.75 10.74 18.02
C SER A 51 2.01 10.27 19.45
N LEU A 52 0.95 10.08 20.23
CA LEU A 52 1.01 9.54 21.60
C LEU A 52 1.57 8.10 21.64
N HIS A 53 1.24 7.27 20.65
CA HIS A 53 1.55 5.83 20.69
C HIS A 53 2.83 5.43 19.95
N LYS A 54 3.11 6.03 18.79
CA LYS A 54 4.19 5.57 17.90
C LYS A 54 5.06 6.69 17.30
N GLY A 55 4.77 7.95 17.61
CA GLY A 55 5.41 9.11 17.00
C GLY A 55 4.62 9.67 15.81
N PRO A 56 5.01 10.86 15.31
CA PRO A 56 4.21 11.59 14.33
C PRO A 56 4.07 10.82 13.01
N PRO A 57 2.90 10.87 12.35
CA PRO A 57 2.72 10.29 11.02
C PRO A 57 3.42 11.14 9.94
N VAL A 58 3.71 10.54 8.78
CA VAL A 58 4.26 11.25 7.61
C VAL A 58 3.17 12.07 6.89
N PHE A 59 1.98 11.49 6.80
CA PHE A 59 0.80 12.15 6.24
C PHE A 59 -0.12 12.64 7.35
N ASN A 60 -0.72 13.81 7.14
CA ASN A 60 -1.76 14.30 8.05
C ASN A 60 -3.02 13.43 7.94
N GLU A 61 -3.89 13.55 8.93
CA GLU A 61 -5.10 12.73 9.00
C GLU A 61 -6.02 12.86 7.78
N GLN A 62 -6.18 14.05 7.22
CA GLN A 62 -7.02 14.29 6.04
C GLN A 62 -6.47 13.58 4.79
N GLU A 63 -5.15 13.60 4.61
CA GLU A 63 -4.46 12.83 3.58
C GLU A 63 -4.68 11.32 3.77
N ARG A 64 -4.63 10.83 5.02
CA ARG A 64 -4.84 9.41 5.36
C ARG A 64 -6.29 8.99 5.14
N TYR A 65 -7.27 9.80 5.54
CA TYR A 65 -8.70 9.55 5.34
C TYR A 65 -9.01 9.40 3.85
N ARG A 66 -8.58 10.35 3.02
CA ARG A 66 -8.82 10.28 1.56
C ARG A 66 -8.11 9.10 0.90
N MET A 67 -6.89 8.77 1.32
CA MET A 67 -6.18 7.62 0.79
C MET A 67 -6.91 6.31 1.08
N VAL A 68 -7.42 6.11 2.31
CA VAL A 68 -8.19 4.92 2.67
C VAL A 68 -9.53 4.88 1.93
N GLU A 69 -10.22 6.01 1.81
CA GLU A 69 -11.48 6.12 1.09
C GLU A 69 -11.35 5.74 -0.40
N GLY A 70 -10.20 6.05 -1.01
CA GLY A 70 -9.91 5.72 -2.40
C GLY A 70 -9.72 4.23 -2.69
N ILE A 71 -9.49 3.39 -1.66
CA ILE A 71 -9.27 1.95 -1.83
C ILE A 71 -10.60 1.26 -2.17
N LYS A 72 -10.61 0.45 -3.23
CA LYS A 72 -11.85 -0.11 -3.79
C LYS A 72 -12.63 -1.08 -2.91
N TRP A 73 -11.97 -1.67 -1.92
CA TRP A 73 -12.61 -2.57 -0.98
C TRP A 73 -13.27 -1.85 0.20
N VAL A 74 -12.96 -0.56 0.40
CA VAL A 74 -13.48 0.26 1.50
C VAL A 74 -14.80 0.91 1.09
N ASP A 75 -15.85 0.69 1.89
CA ASP A 75 -17.16 1.30 1.66
C ASP A 75 -17.36 2.59 2.45
N GLU A 76 -16.80 2.67 3.66
CA GLU A 76 -16.98 3.79 4.59
C GLU A 76 -15.69 4.02 5.39
N VAL A 77 -15.29 5.28 5.52
CA VAL A 77 -14.18 5.70 6.40
C VAL A 77 -14.77 6.39 7.62
N VAL A 78 -14.29 5.99 8.79
CA VAL A 78 -14.60 6.65 10.06
C VAL A 78 -13.37 7.42 10.51
N GLU A 79 -13.48 8.74 10.49
CA GLU A 79 -12.46 9.65 11.00
C GLU A 79 -12.41 9.59 12.54
N ASP A 80 -11.28 10.02 13.10
CA ASP A 80 -11.04 10.07 14.55
C ASP A 80 -11.37 8.76 15.28
N ALA A 81 -11.00 7.63 14.69
CA ALA A 81 -11.22 6.33 15.31
C ALA A 81 -10.26 6.11 16.50
N PRO A 82 -10.72 5.52 17.61
CA PRO A 82 -9.87 5.24 18.77
C PRO A 82 -8.72 4.29 18.39
N TYR A 83 -7.57 4.41 19.07
CA TYR A 83 -6.37 3.62 18.77
C TYR A 83 -6.53 2.12 18.99
N VAL A 84 -7.42 1.73 19.91
CA VAL A 84 -7.71 0.32 20.24
C VAL A 84 -9.16 0.02 19.92
N THR A 85 -9.40 -1.03 19.14
CA THR A 85 -10.75 -1.53 18.87
C THR A 85 -11.40 -2.05 20.16
N THR A 86 -12.59 -1.56 20.48
CA THR A 86 -13.42 -2.03 21.60
C THR A 86 -14.75 -2.59 21.11
N VAL A 87 -15.45 -3.35 21.95
CA VAL A 87 -16.81 -3.83 21.63
C VAL A 87 -17.78 -2.66 21.49
N GLU A 88 -17.56 -1.58 22.23
CA GLU A 88 -18.30 -0.32 22.12
C GLU A 88 -18.17 0.30 20.72
N THR A 89 -16.95 0.42 20.19
CA THR A 89 -16.72 0.94 18.83
C THR A 89 -17.44 0.08 17.80
N LEU A 90 -17.35 -1.24 17.91
CA LEU A 90 -18.04 -2.15 17.00
C LEU A 90 -19.56 -1.98 17.07
N ASN A 91 -20.13 -1.80 18.26
CA ASN A 91 -21.57 -1.54 18.42
C ASN A 91 -21.97 -0.18 17.85
N ARG A 92 -21.17 0.87 18.08
CA ARG A 92 -21.43 2.24 17.61
C ARG A 92 -21.56 2.31 16.09
N TYR A 93 -20.75 1.54 15.36
CA TYR A 93 -20.77 1.51 13.89
C TYR A 93 -21.48 0.30 13.29
N ASP A 94 -22.23 -0.45 14.12
CA ASP A 94 -22.98 -1.64 13.73
C ASP A 94 -22.11 -2.66 12.96
N CYS A 95 -20.90 -2.92 13.45
CA CYS A 95 -19.96 -3.85 12.86
C CYS A 95 -19.98 -5.18 13.60
N ASP A 96 -20.09 -6.29 12.89
CA ASP A 96 -20.19 -7.63 13.46
C ASP A 96 -18.91 -8.03 14.21
N PHE A 97 -17.76 -7.76 13.61
CA PHE A 97 -16.43 -8.08 14.12
C PHE A 97 -15.37 -7.17 13.51
N CYS A 98 -14.20 -7.11 14.15
CA CYS A 98 -13.01 -6.52 13.54
C CYS A 98 -12.12 -7.57 12.86
N VAL A 99 -11.38 -7.12 11.85
CA VAL A 99 -10.32 -7.90 11.18
C VAL A 99 -9.00 -7.15 11.36
N HIS A 100 -8.01 -7.83 11.91
CA HIS A 100 -6.65 -7.31 12.08
C HIS A 100 -5.62 -8.28 11.50
N GLY A 101 -4.38 -7.80 11.31
CA GLY A 101 -3.26 -8.67 10.94
C GLY A 101 -2.94 -9.67 12.05
N ASP A 102 -2.18 -10.71 11.70
CA ASP A 102 -1.62 -11.70 12.63
C ASP A 102 -0.39 -11.17 13.42
N ASP A 103 -0.29 -9.85 13.58
CA ASP A 103 0.78 -9.19 14.33
C ASP A 103 0.61 -9.40 15.84
N ILE A 104 1.74 -9.39 16.56
CA ILE A 104 1.75 -9.59 18.01
C ILE A 104 1.25 -8.31 18.71
N THR A 105 0.01 -8.36 19.21
CA THR A 105 -0.67 -7.23 19.85
C THR A 105 -0.67 -7.36 21.36
N LEU A 106 0.52 -7.34 21.97
CA LEU A 106 0.67 -7.30 23.43
C LEU A 106 0.95 -5.87 23.91
N THR A 107 0.29 -5.49 25.01
CA THR A 107 0.60 -4.30 25.80
C THR A 107 1.95 -4.48 26.53
N ALA A 108 2.49 -3.41 27.10
CA ALA A 108 3.73 -3.47 27.89
C ALA A 108 3.64 -4.47 29.06
N ASP A 109 2.43 -4.70 29.58
CA ASP A 109 2.15 -5.64 30.67
C ASP A 109 1.91 -7.08 30.18
N GLY A 110 2.11 -7.36 28.88
CA GLY A 110 1.94 -8.68 28.28
C GLY A 110 0.48 -9.10 28.08
N LYS A 111 -0.46 -8.14 28.15
CA LYS A 111 -1.89 -8.38 27.93
C LYS A 111 -2.25 -8.16 26.46
N ASP A 112 -3.12 -8.99 25.91
CA ASP A 112 -3.60 -8.82 24.53
C ASP A 112 -4.40 -7.51 24.39
N THR A 113 -3.99 -6.64 23.47
CA THR A 113 -4.65 -5.36 23.18
C THR A 113 -6.12 -5.56 22.75
N TYR A 114 -6.45 -6.71 22.17
CA TYR A 114 -7.80 -7.04 21.69
C TYR A 114 -8.50 -8.08 22.57
N GLU A 115 -8.08 -8.25 23.84
CA GLU A 115 -8.64 -9.26 24.74
C GLU A 115 -10.17 -9.16 24.85
N GLU A 116 -10.70 -7.95 24.99
CA GLU A 116 -12.15 -7.69 25.11
C GLU A 116 -12.92 -8.21 23.89
N VAL A 117 -12.46 -7.84 22.68
CA VAL A 117 -13.10 -8.20 21.41
C VAL A 117 -12.94 -9.69 21.11
N LYS A 118 -11.81 -10.29 21.47
CA LYS A 118 -11.56 -11.74 21.38
C LYS A 118 -12.48 -12.52 22.31
N LYS A 119 -12.67 -12.08 23.56
CA LYS A 119 -13.63 -12.69 24.52
C LYS A 119 -15.07 -12.63 23.99
N ALA A 120 -15.42 -11.52 23.32
CA ALA A 120 -16.71 -11.37 22.66
C ALA A 120 -16.86 -12.20 21.36
N LYS A 121 -15.83 -12.92 20.91
CA LYS A 121 -15.78 -13.69 19.64
C LYS A 121 -15.95 -12.82 18.38
N ARG A 122 -15.66 -11.53 18.48
CA ARG A 122 -15.80 -10.51 17.44
C ARG A 122 -14.46 -10.06 16.84
N TYR A 123 -13.47 -10.94 16.88
CA TYR A 123 -12.14 -10.74 16.31
C TYR A 123 -11.86 -11.77 15.22
N ARG A 124 -11.23 -11.35 14.12
CA ARG A 124 -10.79 -12.19 13.00
C ARG A 124 -9.39 -11.76 12.57
N GLU A 125 -8.64 -12.70 12.01
CA GLU A 125 -7.26 -12.46 11.56
C GLU A 125 -7.16 -12.61 10.05
N CYS A 126 -6.34 -11.74 9.44
CA CYS A 126 -5.90 -11.87 8.06
C CYS A 126 -4.38 -12.00 8.00
N LYS A 127 -3.87 -12.63 6.95
CA LYS A 127 -2.43 -12.88 6.81
C LYS A 127 -1.70 -11.59 6.48
N ARG A 128 -0.58 -11.35 7.14
CA ARG A 128 0.35 -10.27 6.77
C ARG A 128 0.82 -10.42 5.33
N THR A 129 0.86 -9.29 4.62
CA THR A 129 1.35 -9.25 3.25
C THR A 129 2.89 -9.26 3.25
N ALA A 130 3.49 -10.27 2.62
CA ALA A 130 4.94 -10.33 2.45
C ALA A 130 5.44 -9.24 1.48
N GLY A 131 6.68 -8.81 1.63
CA GLY A 131 7.33 -7.93 0.66
C GLY A 131 7.24 -6.43 0.92
N VAL A 132 6.46 -5.97 1.91
CA VAL A 132 6.33 -4.52 2.18
C VAL A 132 5.98 -4.21 3.63
N SER A 133 6.56 -3.13 4.14
CA SER A 133 6.10 -2.46 5.36
C SER A 133 6.44 -0.97 5.31
N THR A 134 5.75 -0.14 6.09
CA THR A 134 6.12 1.28 6.24
C THR A 134 7.57 1.45 6.72
N THR A 135 8.07 0.56 7.57
CA THR A 135 9.46 0.59 8.07
C THR A 135 10.44 0.32 6.94
N ASP A 136 10.15 -0.66 6.09
CA ASP A 136 10.95 -0.97 4.89
C ASP A 136 10.97 0.21 3.91
N LEU A 137 9.82 0.76 3.55
CA LEU A 137 9.75 1.89 2.61
C LEU A 137 10.49 3.13 3.12
N VAL A 138 10.34 3.47 4.41
CA VAL A 138 11.11 4.56 5.04
C VAL A 138 12.61 4.24 5.02
N GLY A 139 13.01 2.99 5.26
CA GLY A 139 14.39 2.54 5.15
C GLY A 139 14.96 2.71 3.73
N ARG A 140 14.21 2.33 2.68
CA ARG A 140 14.59 2.53 1.28
C ARG A 140 14.86 4.00 0.94
N MET A 141 14.05 4.91 1.50
CA MET A 141 14.22 6.36 1.33
C MET A 141 15.43 6.91 2.11
N LEU A 142 15.61 6.52 3.37
CA LEU A 142 16.70 7.02 4.22
C LEU A 142 18.08 6.50 3.80
N LEU A 143 18.16 5.26 3.30
CA LEU A 143 19.41 4.62 2.92
C LEU A 143 19.81 4.88 1.46
N LEU A 144 18.91 5.49 0.66
CA LEU A 144 19.09 5.69 -0.78
C LEU A 144 19.53 4.40 -1.51
N THR A 145 19.01 3.25 -1.11
CA THR A 145 19.45 1.94 -1.64
C THR A 145 18.78 1.63 -2.97
N LYS A 146 19.52 0.97 -3.89
CA LYS A 146 19.01 0.48 -5.19
C LYS A 146 18.72 -1.03 -5.20
N CYS A 147 18.64 -1.67 -4.04
CA CYS A 147 18.66 -3.14 -3.95
C CYS A 147 17.41 -3.83 -4.52
N HIS A 148 16.31 -3.09 -4.66
CA HIS A 148 15.08 -3.49 -5.32
C HIS A 148 15.16 -3.44 -6.86
N HIS A 149 16.22 -2.86 -7.45
CA HIS A 149 16.43 -2.83 -8.91
C HIS A 149 17.21 -4.04 -9.47
N VAL A 150 17.67 -4.95 -8.62
CA VAL A 150 18.64 -5.99 -9.02
C VAL A 150 17.95 -7.19 -9.69
N SER A 151 18.25 -7.41 -10.97
CA SER A 151 17.95 -8.64 -11.73
C SER A 151 18.81 -9.82 -11.24
N GLU A 152 18.31 -11.06 -11.40
CA GLU A 152 19.01 -12.30 -11.02
C GLU A 152 20.43 -12.42 -11.62
N GLU A 153 20.68 -11.83 -12.79
CA GLU A 153 21.95 -11.96 -13.52
C GLU A 153 23.15 -11.25 -12.86
N HIS A 154 22.93 -10.31 -11.92
CA HIS A 154 23.98 -9.60 -11.17
C HIS A 154 24.04 -10.01 -9.70
N MET A 155 23.53 -11.20 -9.36
CA MET A 155 23.43 -11.71 -7.99
C MET A 155 24.78 -11.93 -7.29
N ASP A 156 25.86 -12.23 -8.02
CA ASP A 156 27.14 -12.57 -7.39
C ASP A 156 27.98 -11.33 -7.02
N GLU A 157 27.99 -10.26 -7.82
CA GLU A 157 28.71 -9.01 -7.48
C GLU A 157 28.03 -8.21 -6.35
N HIS A 158 26.73 -8.41 -6.15
CA HIS A 158 25.96 -7.74 -5.11
C HIS A 158 25.47 -8.68 -4.02
N ARG A 159 25.89 -9.96 -4.02
CA ARG A 159 25.54 -10.93 -2.97
C ARG A 159 26.00 -10.46 -1.60
N GLU A 160 27.13 -9.78 -1.52
CA GLU A 160 27.68 -9.24 -0.27
C GLU A 160 26.90 -8.01 0.23
N ARG A 161 26.44 -7.13 -0.68
CA ARG A 161 25.58 -5.96 -0.37
C ARG A 161 24.14 -6.34 -0.07
N ALA A 162 23.56 -7.27 -0.83
CA ALA A 162 22.25 -7.84 -0.57
C ALA A 162 22.25 -8.69 0.70
N ARG A 163 23.36 -9.37 1.04
CA ARG A 163 23.56 -9.93 2.37
C ARG A 163 23.63 -8.81 3.41
N THR A 164 24.46 -7.79 3.28
CA THR A 164 24.54 -6.69 4.27
C THR A 164 23.30 -5.78 4.37
N LEU A 165 22.35 -5.83 3.43
CA LEU A 165 21.07 -5.10 3.49
C LEU A 165 19.87 -6.00 3.84
N SER A 166 19.95 -7.31 3.54
CA SER A 166 19.08 -8.34 4.12
C SER A 166 19.51 -8.73 5.53
N THR A 167 20.75 -8.40 5.91
CA THR A 167 21.35 -8.46 7.23
C THR A 167 22.05 -7.11 7.40
N ASP A 168 21.28 -6.05 7.62
CA ASP A 168 21.83 -5.01 8.50
C ASP A 168 22.34 -5.78 9.72
N SER A 169 23.60 -5.63 10.09
CA SER A 169 24.25 -6.39 11.17
C SER A 169 23.58 -6.20 12.54
N VAL A 170 22.44 -5.51 12.59
CA VAL A 170 21.64 -5.17 13.75
C VAL A 170 20.15 -5.51 13.59
N ALA A 171 19.60 -5.73 12.39
CA ALA A 171 18.17 -6.03 12.22
C ALA A 171 17.92 -7.55 12.36
N GLN A 172 17.57 -8.02 13.56
CA GLN A 172 17.34 -9.44 13.85
C GLN A 172 15.88 -9.88 13.61
N SER A 173 14.98 -8.94 13.31
CA SER A 173 13.55 -9.23 13.15
C SER A 173 13.22 -9.82 11.77
N PRO A 174 12.44 -10.93 11.68
CA PRO A 174 11.94 -11.46 10.41
C PRO A 174 10.96 -10.52 9.68
N TRP A 175 10.40 -9.52 10.38
CA TRP A 175 9.25 -8.73 9.95
C TRP A 175 9.60 -7.33 9.42
N THR A 176 10.79 -6.81 9.77
CA THR A 176 11.34 -5.53 9.28
C THR A 176 12.41 -5.69 8.21
N ARG A 177 12.78 -6.93 7.87
CA ARG A 177 13.72 -7.22 6.78
C ARG A 177 13.16 -6.66 5.46
N VAL A 178 14.04 -6.09 4.61
CA VAL A 178 13.73 -5.70 3.23
C VAL A 178 13.30 -6.96 2.48
N SER A 179 12.00 -7.25 2.53
CA SER A 179 11.41 -8.44 1.96
C SER A 179 11.23 -8.15 0.47
N ARG A 180 11.90 -8.92 -0.40
CA ARG A 180 11.68 -8.83 -1.84
C ARG A 180 10.27 -9.32 -2.13
N PHE A 181 9.37 -8.40 -2.47
CA PHE A 181 8.03 -8.76 -2.91
C PHE A 181 8.12 -9.67 -4.15
N MET A 182 7.54 -10.88 -4.06
CA MET A 182 7.44 -11.81 -5.17
C MET A 182 6.04 -11.73 -5.75
N ALA A 183 5.91 -11.05 -6.88
CA ALA A 183 4.65 -10.97 -7.59
C ALA A 183 4.25 -12.34 -8.15
N THR A 184 3.00 -12.73 -7.96
CA THR A 184 2.43 -13.91 -8.60
C THR A 184 1.24 -13.49 -9.43
N THR A 185 0.89 -14.29 -10.44
CA THR A 185 -0.33 -14.09 -11.23
C THR A 185 -1.56 -14.03 -10.32
N GLN A 186 -1.60 -14.85 -9.26
CA GLN A 186 -2.68 -14.84 -8.27
C GLN A 186 -2.81 -13.50 -7.56
N THR A 187 -1.70 -12.91 -7.13
CA THR A 187 -1.71 -11.59 -6.46
C THR A 187 -2.23 -10.49 -7.39
N ILE A 188 -1.86 -10.53 -8.68
CA ILE A 188 -2.37 -9.57 -9.66
C ILE A 188 -3.87 -9.76 -9.87
N ILE A 189 -4.36 -11.00 -10.01
CA ILE A 189 -5.79 -11.30 -10.18
C ILE A 189 -6.60 -10.83 -8.97
N GLU A 190 -6.12 -11.04 -7.75
CA GLU A 190 -6.79 -10.58 -6.52
C GLU A 190 -6.92 -9.06 -6.44
N PHE A 191 -6.00 -8.35 -7.08
CA PHE A 191 -6.00 -6.89 -7.18
C PHE A 191 -6.66 -6.37 -8.45
N ALA A 192 -6.88 -7.16 -9.48
CA ALA A 192 -7.54 -6.69 -10.71
C ALA A 192 -9.06 -6.67 -10.54
N GLU A 193 -9.76 -5.75 -11.24
CA GLU A 193 -11.23 -5.81 -11.33
C GLU A 193 -11.67 -6.94 -12.29
N GLY A 194 -10.85 -7.26 -13.30
CA GLY A 194 -11.10 -8.33 -14.27
C GLY A 194 -12.19 -8.02 -15.29
N ARG A 195 -12.67 -6.76 -15.34
CA ARG A 195 -13.67 -6.30 -16.30
C ARG A 195 -12.98 -5.70 -17.52
N ALA A 196 -13.26 -6.22 -18.72
CA ALA A 196 -12.83 -5.60 -19.97
C ALA A 196 -13.67 -4.35 -20.33
N PRO A 197 -13.11 -3.38 -21.09
CA PRO A 197 -13.89 -2.24 -21.59
C PRO A 197 -14.97 -2.70 -22.57
N ARG A 198 -16.15 -2.07 -22.50
CA ARG A 198 -17.21 -2.29 -23.49
C ARG A 198 -16.84 -1.59 -24.81
N PRO A 199 -17.34 -2.05 -25.98
CA PRO A 199 -17.04 -1.39 -27.26
C PRO A 199 -17.42 0.09 -27.34
N THR A 200 -18.36 0.53 -26.50
CA THR A 200 -18.82 1.93 -26.42
C THR A 200 -18.11 2.75 -25.35
N ASP A 201 -17.28 2.14 -24.50
CA ASP A 201 -16.62 2.83 -23.39
C ASP A 201 -15.56 3.79 -23.93
N LYS A 202 -15.56 5.02 -23.43
CA LYS A 202 -14.52 6.00 -23.73
C LYS A 202 -13.28 5.71 -22.89
N ILE A 203 -12.23 5.21 -23.52
CA ILE A 203 -11.02 4.76 -22.82
C ILE A 203 -10.10 5.95 -22.56
N VAL A 204 -9.79 6.18 -21.28
CA VAL A 204 -8.80 7.16 -20.81
C VAL A 204 -7.51 6.43 -20.52
N TYR A 205 -6.39 6.98 -21.00
CA TYR A 205 -5.06 6.48 -20.71
C TYR A 205 -4.22 7.52 -19.99
N VAL A 206 -3.52 7.10 -18.96
CA VAL A 206 -2.50 7.88 -18.26
C VAL A 206 -1.25 7.02 -18.13
N CYS A 207 -0.06 7.62 -18.09
CA CYS A 207 1.17 6.86 -17.83
C CYS A 207 2.14 7.62 -16.94
N GLY A 208 2.93 6.88 -16.17
CA GLY A 208 3.93 7.49 -15.29
C GLY A 208 4.61 6.49 -14.35
N ALA A 209 5.38 7.04 -13.41
CA ALA A 209 6.02 6.23 -12.38
C ALA A 209 5.01 5.66 -11.39
N PHE A 210 4.11 6.49 -10.83
CA PHE A 210 3.23 6.10 -9.71
C PHE A 210 4.00 5.48 -8.53
N ASP A 211 5.20 6.00 -8.28
CA ASP A 211 6.08 5.58 -7.19
C ASP A 211 5.59 6.15 -5.86
N LEU A 212 5.63 5.34 -4.80
CA LEU A 212 5.00 5.64 -3.50
C LEU A 212 3.58 6.20 -3.67
N PHE A 213 2.69 5.43 -4.29
CA PHE A 213 1.33 5.88 -4.63
C PHE A 213 0.67 6.67 -3.47
N HIS A 214 0.26 7.90 -3.76
CA HIS A 214 -0.07 8.93 -2.77
C HIS A 214 -1.24 9.79 -3.22
N ILE A 215 -1.72 10.70 -2.34
CA ILE A 215 -2.94 11.48 -2.57
C ILE A 215 -2.91 12.29 -3.88
N GLY A 216 -1.74 12.82 -4.26
CA GLY A 216 -1.56 13.49 -5.56
C GLY A 216 -1.87 12.61 -6.78
N HIS A 217 -1.47 11.33 -6.73
CA HIS A 217 -1.81 10.35 -7.77
C HIS A 217 -3.30 10.01 -7.73
N LEU A 218 -3.87 9.78 -6.55
CA LEU A 218 -5.30 9.49 -6.41
C LEU A 218 -6.16 10.63 -6.98
N SER A 219 -5.92 11.88 -6.58
CA SER A 219 -6.67 13.04 -7.08
C SER A 219 -6.50 13.23 -8.59
N PHE A 220 -5.29 12.99 -9.13
CA PHE A 220 -5.07 13.01 -10.57
C PHE A 220 -5.91 11.94 -11.30
N LEU A 221 -5.91 10.70 -10.80
CA LEU A 221 -6.65 9.60 -11.40
C LEU A 221 -8.17 9.80 -11.28
N GLU A 222 -8.67 10.37 -10.19
CA GLU A 222 -10.08 10.75 -10.03
C GLU A 222 -10.52 11.79 -11.07
N GLU A 223 -9.70 12.82 -11.31
CA GLU A 223 -10.00 13.83 -12.33
C GLU A 223 -9.84 13.28 -13.75
N ALA A 224 -8.84 12.43 -14.01
CA ALA A 224 -8.67 11.76 -15.30
C ALA A 224 -9.83 10.79 -15.61
N ALA A 225 -10.30 10.04 -14.62
CA ALA A 225 -11.42 9.10 -14.77
C ALA A 225 -12.71 9.80 -15.22
N LYS A 226 -12.94 11.07 -14.85
CA LYS A 226 -14.12 11.84 -15.29
C LYS A 226 -14.16 12.10 -16.80
N LEU A 227 -13.04 11.92 -17.50
CA LEU A 227 -12.94 12.17 -18.94
C LEU A 227 -13.38 10.99 -19.80
N GLY A 228 -13.73 9.85 -19.21
CA GLY A 228 -14.27 8.68 -19.91
C GLY A 228 -14.89 7.65 -18.97
N ASP A 229 -15.03 6.42 -19.45
CA ASP A 229 -15.75 5.34 -18.76
C ASP A 229 -14.82 4.23 -18.24
N TYR A 230 -13.58 4.19 -18.75
CA TYR A 230 -12.60 3.15 -18.46
C TYR A 230 -11.19 3.75 -18.40
N LEU A 231 -10.55 3.69 -17.24
CA LEU A 231 -9.21 4.24 -17.03
C LEU A 231 -8.14 3.15 -17.06
N ILE A 232 -7.21 3.28 -18.01
CA ILE A 232 -6.01 2.46 -18.14
C ILE A 232 -4.80 3.26 -17.63
N VAL A 233 -4.05 2.69 -16.70
CA VAL A 233 -2.85 3.30 -16.13
C VAL A 233 -1.60 2.55 -16.60
N GLY A 234 -0.78 3.19 -17.43
CA GLY A 234 0.52 2.70 -17.85
C GLY A 234 1.59 2.93 -16.79
N ILE A 235 2.18 1.83 -16.30
CA ILE A 235 3.22 1.87 -15.27
C ILE A 235 4.57 1.67 -15.95
N LEU A 236 5.40 2.72 -15.93
CA LEU A 236 6.73 2.70 -16.56
C LEU A 236 7.67 1.69 -15.88
N ASN A 237 8.62 1.13 -16.63
CA ASN A 237 9.65 0.24 -16.09
C ASN A 237 10.62 0.96 -15.13
N ASP A 238 11.21 0.20 -14.20
CA ASP A 238 12.11 0.74 -13.17
C ASP A 238 13.34 1.43 -13.77
N GLN A 239 13.94 0.84 -14.82
CA GLN A 239 15.10 1.42 -15.50
C GLN A 239 14.77 2.77 -16.12
N VAL A 240 13.65 2.87 -16.84
CA VAL A 240 13.20 4.13 -17.46
C VAL A 240 13.04 5.22 -16.40
N ILE A 241 12.45 4.88 -15.25
CA ILE A 241 12.27 5.82 -14.15
C ILE A 241 13.61 6.21 -13.53
N ASN A 242 14.54 5.26 -13.33
CA ASN A 242 15.87 5.56 -12.82
C ASN A 242 16.66 6.45 -13.77
N ASP A 243 16.50 6.29 -15.09
CA ASP A 243 17.22 7.08 -16.10
C ASP A 243 16.88 8.57 -15.99
N TYR A 244 15.60 8.92 -15.77
CA TYR A 244 15.17 10.32 -15.69
C TYR A 244 15.08 10.90 -14.27
N LYS A 245 14.86 10.08 -13.23
CA LYS A 245 14.86 10.55 -11.82
C LYS A 245 16.20 10.40 -11.12
N GLY A 246 17.05 9.47 -11.57
CA GLY A 246 18.32 9.15 -10.94
C GLY A 246 18.17 8.55 -9.53
N SER A 247 19.26 8.61 -8.77
CA SER A 247 19.31 8.18 -7.37
C SER A 247 18.72 6.78 -7.18
N ASN A 248 17.98 6.53 -6.11
CA ASN A 248 17.33 5.27 -5.77
C ASN A 248 15.89 5.13 -6.30
N HIS A 249 15.48 5.95 -7.27
CA HIS A 249 14.14 5.87 -7.83
C HIS A 249 14.00 4.77 -8.90
N PRO A 250 12.82 4.16 -9.04
CA PRO A 250 11.67 4.29 -8.15
C PRO A 250 11.93 3.58 -6.81
N ILE A 251 11.34 4.04 -5.71
CA ILE A 251 11.48 3.42 -4.37
C ILE A 251 10.77 2.05 -4.32
N MET A 252 9.62 1.97 -4.99
CA MET A 252 8.89 0.73 -5.21
C MET A 252 9.20 0.16 -6.60
N SER A 253 9.45 -1.13 -6.66
CA SER A 253 9.61 -1.89 -7.91
C SER A 253 8.34 -1.83 -8.77
N LEU A 254 8.48 -2.18 -10.06
CA LEU A 254 7.37 -2.24 -11.01
C LEU A 254 6.16 -3.00 -10.46
N HIS A 255 6.36 -4.18 -9.89
CA HIS A 255 5.25 -4.99 -9.42
C HIS A 255 4.59 -4.42 -8.15
N GLU A 256 5.36 -3.82 -7.25
CA GLU A 256 4.81 -3.14 -6.07
C GLU A 256 3.95 -1.92 -6.48
N ARG A 257 4.40 -1.17 -7.50
CA ARG A 257 3.66 -0.02 -8.06
C ARG A 257 2.38 -0.46 -8.77
N VAL A 258 2.42 -1.55 -9.53
CA VAL A 258 1.23 -2.14 -10.18
C VAL A 258 0.15 -2.46 -9.14
N LEU A 259 0.49 -3.18 -8.06
CA LEU A 259 -0.48 -3.49 -7.01
C LEU A 259 -0.97 -2.26 -6.25
N SER A 260 -0.08 -1.28 -6.03
CA SER A 260 -0.43 -0.03 -5.37
C SER A 260 -1.46 0.76 -6.19
N VAL A 261 -1.37 0.74 -7.52
CA VAL A 261 -2.30 1.42 -8.43
C VAL A 261 -3.61 0.64 -8.58
N LEU A 262 -3.56 -0.68 -8.74
CA LEU A 262 -4.75 -1.55 -8.89
C LEU A 262 -5.68 -1.55 -7.66
N ALA A 263 -5.19 -1.11 -6.50
CA ALA A 263 -5.96 -1.03 -5.27
C ALA A 263 -7.06 0.04 -5.27
N TYR A 264 -7.00 1.04 -6.15
CA TYR A 264 -7.81 2.25 -6.06
C TYR A 264 -9.01 2.25 -7.02
N LYS A 265 -10.13 2.82 -6.56
CA LYS A 265 -11.43 2.89 -7.25
C LYS A 265 -11.40 3.43 -8.69
N PRO A 266 -10.68 4.52 -9.03
CA PRO A 266 -10.72 5.06 -10.38
C PRO A 266 -10.00 4.20 -11.43
N VAL A 267 -9.21 3.19 -11.02
CA VAL A 267 -8.39 2.40 -11.94
C VAL A 267 -9.12 1.13 -12.37
N ASN A 268 -9.27 0.94 -13.68
CA ASN A 268 -9.87 -0.28 -14.24
C ASN A 268 -8.81 -1.28 -14.73
N GLU A 269 -7.73 -0.78 -15.33
CA GLU A 269 -6.66 -1.62 -15.89
C GLU A 269 -5.28 -0.98 -15.74
N VAL A 270 -4.25 -1.82 -15.70
CA VAL A 270 -2.86 -1.41 -15.67
C VAL A 270 -2.07 -2.04 -16.83
N VAL A 271 -1.34 -1.21 -17.57
CA VAL A 271 -0.31 -1.70 -18.50
C VAL A 271 1.01 -1.82 -17.73
N ILE A 272 1.40 -3.06 -17.45
CA ILE A 272 2.64 -3.38 -16.73
C ILE A 272 3.83 -3.20 -17.68
N GLY A 273 4.75 -2.29 -17.34
CA GLY A 273 5.94 -2.01 -18.14
C GLY A 273 5.63 -1.21 -19.40
N ALA A 274 4.75 -0.20 -19.27
CA ALA A 274 4.41 0.70 -20.36
C ALA A 274 5.67 1.44 -20.88
N PRO A 275 5.78 1.67 -22.20
CA PRO A 275 6.87 2.46 -22.74
C PRO A 275 6.73 3.93 -22.33
N TYR A 276 7.86 4.64 -22.35
CA TYR A 276 7.91 6.06 -22.01
C TYR A 276 7.10 6.93 -22.97
N CYS A 277 7.22 6.69 -24.28
CA CYS A 277 6.47 7.39 -25.30
C CYS A 277 5.14 6.71 -25.59
N VAL A 278 4.06 7.48 -25.65
CA VAL A 278 2.74 6.99 -26.06
C VAL A 278 2.71 6.95 -27.58
N THR A 279 2.82 5.76 -28.15
CA THR A 279 2.86 5.54 -29.61
C THR A 279 1.46 5.31 -30.20
N ASP A 280 1.34 5.47 -31.51
CA ASP A 280 0.13 5.10 -32.27
C ASP A 280 -0.29 3.65 -32.01
N ASP A 281 0.67 2.72 -31.93
CA ASP A 281 0.39 1.30 -31.66
C ASP A 281 -0.33 1.07 -30.33
N ILE A 282 0.05 1.80 -29.27
CA ILE A 282 -0.63 1.70 -27.97
C ILE A 282 -2.02 2.32 -28.03
N ILE A 283 -2.14 3.45 -28.70
CA ILE A 283 -3.43 4.13 -28.89
C ILE A 283 -4.41 3.20 -29.62
N ASP A 284 -3.97 2.56 -30.70
CA ASP A 284 -4.80 1.68 -31.52
C ASP A 284 -5.08 0.35 -30.82
N ARG A 285 -4.06 -0.27 -30.18
CA ARG A 285 -4.22 -1.55 -29.46
C ARG A 285 -5.23 -1.49 -28.33
N PHE A 286 -5.23 -0.39 -27.56
CA PHE A 286 -6.13 -0.22 -26.43
C PHE A 286 -7.34 0.66 -26.76
N ASN A 287 -7.54 1.05 -28.03
CA ASN A 287 -8.62 1.94 -28.47
C ASN A 287 -8.75 3.21 -27.62
N ILE A 288 -7.60 3.84 -27.33
CA ILE A 288 -7.52 4.98 -26.41
C ILE A 288 -8.22 6.19 -27.02
N SER A 289 -9.18 6.73 -26.29
CA SER A 289 -9.97 7.90 -26.70
C SER A 289 -9.38 9.22 -26.20
N VAL A 290 -8.73 9.20 -25.02
CA VAL A 290 -8.10 10.38 -24.41
C VAL A 290 -6.83 9.95 -23.71
N VAL A 291 -5.75 10.72 -23.89
CA VAL A 291 -4.51 10.57 -23.11
C VAL A 291 -4.39 11.76 -22.18
N CYS A 292 -4.31 11.48 -20.88
CA CYS A 292 -4.29 12.50 -19.84
C CYS A 292 -2.91 12.62 -19.20
N GLN A 293 -2.58 13.86 -18.82
CA GLN A 293 -1.35 14.16 -18.12
C GLN A 293 -1.56 15.22 -17.04
N GLY A 294 -0.92 15.01 -15.88
CA GLY A 294 -0.92 15.99 -14.80
C GLY A 294 -0.10 17.24 -15.15
N ILE A 295 -0.58 18.41 -14.71
CA ILE A 295 0.10 19.71 -14.94
C ILE A 295 1.00 20.16 -13.78
N ARG A 296 0.86 19.56 -12.59
CA ARG A 296 1.51 20.06 -11.36
C ARG A 296 2.96 19.64 -11.19
N VAL A 297 3.36 18.54 -11.81
CA VAL A 297 4.75 18.08 -11.82
C VAL A 297 5.32 18.40 -13.20
N PRO A 298 6.36 19.23 -13.30
CA PRO A 298 7.02 19.47 -14.56
C PRO A 298 7.47 18.16 -15.18
N HIS A 299 7.36 18.04 -16.50
CA HIS A 299 7.97 16.93 -17.19
C HIS A 299 9.46 16.85 -16.89
N HIS A 300 9.91 15.63 -16.59
CA HIS A 300 11.34 15.37 -16.56
C HIS A 300 11.89 15.59 -17.96
N ASN A 301 12.86 16.50 -18.07
CA ASN A 301 13.49 16.88 -19.33
C ASN A 301 14.39 15.71 -19.77
N HIS A 302 13.81 14.74 -20.48
CA HIS A 302 14.59 13.70 -21.14
C HIS A 302 15.10 14.24 -22.48
N SER A 303 16.38 14.02 -22.78
CA SER A 303 16.92 14.25 -24.12
C SER A 303 16.26 13.26 -25.09
N GLY A 304 15.18 13.66 -25.76
CA GLY A 304 14.36 12.74 -26.57
C GLY A 304 13.13 13.41 -27.18
N PRO A 305 12.37 12.65 -28.00
CA PRO A 305 11.10 13.14 -28.55
C PRO A 305 10.06 13.35 -27.44
N ASP A 306 9.10 14.25 -27.69
CA ASP A 306 7.97 14.47 -26.79
C ASP A 306 7.20 13.16 -26.58
N PRO A 307 7.12 12.61 -25.35
CA PRO A 307 6.46 11.34 -25.10
C PRO A 307 4.96 11.36 -25.44
N PHE A 308 4.36 12.54 -25.61
CA PHE A 308 2.95 12.72 -25.96
C PHE A 308 2.76 13.25 -27.40
N GLU A 309 3.77 13.16 -28.27
CA GLU A 309 3.69 13.62 -29.66
C GLU A 309 2.51 12.99 -30.43
N ALA A 310 2.36 11.67 -30.40
CA ALA A 310 1.29 10.99 -31.14
C ALA A 310 -0.12 11.33 -30.60
N PRO A 311 -0.38 11.33 -29.27
CA PRO A 311 -1.63 11.83 -28.72
C PRO A 311 -1.96 13.29 -29.08
N LYS A 312 -0.95 14.18 -29.08
CA LYS A 312 -1.12 15.59 -29.46
C LYS A 312 -1.48 15.71 -30.95
N ARG A 313 -0.76 15.00 -31.82
CA ARG A 313 -1.04 14.93 -33.27
C ARG A 313 -2.45 14.42 -33.56
N ARG A 314 -2.94 13.45 -32.79
CA ARG A 314 -4.31 12.90 -32.90
C ARG A 314 -5.39 13.76 -32.22
N GLY A 315 -5.03 14.84 -31.52
CA GLY A 315 -5.98 15.74 -30.84
C GLY A 315 -6.61 15.17 -29.56
N ILE A 316 -6.11 14.04 -29.06
CA ILE A 316 -6.65 13.31 -27.91
C ILE A 316 -5.88 13.56 -26.60
N TYR A 317 -4.80 14.35 -26.64
CA TYR A 317 -4.05 14.77 -25.45
C TYR A 317 -4.84 15.78 -24.61
N ARG A 318 -4.86 15.59 -23.28
CA ARG A 318 -5.51 16.48 -22.32
C ARG A 318 -4.66 16.65 -21.07
N GLU A 319 -4.60 17.89 -20.61
CA GLU A 319 -3.99 18.24 -19.34
C GLU A 319 -5.04 18.23 -18.22
N VAL A 320 -4.65 17.72 -17.06
CA VAL A 320 -5.53 17.54 -15.91
C VAL A 320 -4.87 18.12 -14.67
N ASP A 321 -5.58 18.99 -13.96
CA ASP A 321 -5.15 19.49 -12.65
C ASP A 321 -5.62 18.53 -11.55
N SER A 322 -4.68 17.89 -10.86
CA SER A 322 -4.94 17.02 -9.71
C SER A 322 -5.41 17.78 -8.47
N LYS A 323 -5.29 19.12 -8.44
CA LYS A 323 -5.57 19.99 -7.29
C LYS A 323 -4.71 19.71 -6.04
N SER A 324 -3.77 18.76 -6.12
CA SER A 324 -2.87 18.36 -5.04
C SER A 324 -1.43 18.65 -5.44
N ASP A 325 -0.70 19.30 -4.55
CA ASP A 325 0.71 19.61 -4.72
C ASP A 325 1.64 18.49 -4.21
N MET A 326 1.08 17.34 -3.78
CA MET A 326 1.84 16.21 -3.24
C MET A 326 2.66 15.51 -4.34
N THR A 327 3.94 15.27 -4.06
CA THR A 327 4.85 14.52 -4.93
C THR A 327 5.68 13.52 -4.12
N THR A 328 6.30 12.55 -4.80
CA THR A 328 7.24 11.61 -4.19
C THR A 328 8.38 12.35 -3.46
N GLU A 329 8.86 13.44 -4.04
CA GLU A 329 9.93 14.26 -3.48
C GLU A 329 9.50 14.93 -2.16
N LYS A 330 8.28 15.48 -2.09
CA LYS A 330 7.74 16.04 -0.83
C LYS A 330 7.58 15.00 0.27
N ILE A 331 7.20 13.77 -0.09
CA ILE A 331 7.10 12.66 0.88
C ILE A 331 8.50 12.36 1.44
N ILE A 332 9.50 12.31 0.57
CA ILE A 332 10.90 12.09 0.96
C ILE A 332 11.38 13.26 1.85
N GLU A 333 11.08 14.51 1.49
CA GLU A 333 11.39 15.70 2.30
C GLU A 333 10.78 15.60 3.70
N ARG A 334 9.48 15.30 3.83
CA ARG A 334 8.81 15.09 5.12
C ARG A 334 9.50 14.01 5.96
N ILE A 335 9.94 12.92 5.32
CA ILE A 335 10.66 11.83 6.00
C ILE A 335 12.06 12.28 6.44
N ILE A 336 12.76 13.08 5.64
CA ILE A 336 14.09 13.58 5.96
C ILE A 336 14.04 14.64 7.08
N GLU A 337 13.08 15.56 7.04
CA GLU A 337 12.88 16.60 8.08
C GLU A 337 12.70 15.99 9.47
N HIS A 338 12.00 14.85 9.54
CA HIS A 338 11.75 14.09 10.77
C HIS A 338 12.62 12.83 10.89
N ARG A 339 13.77 12.79 10.20
CA ARG A 339 14.64 11.60 10.11
C ARG A 339 14.97 11.01 11.48
N LEU A 340 15.37 11.83 12.44
CA LEU A 340 15.73 11.37 13.79
C LEU A 340 14.53 10.75 14.52
N ASP A 341 13.33 11.24 14.29
CA ASP A 341 12.10 10.70 14.88
C ASP A 341 11.75 9.35 14.26
N PHE A 342 11.83 9.25 12.94
CA PHE A 342 11.57 8.00 12.22
C PHE A 342 12.61 6.92 12.50
N GLU A 343 13.89 7.26 12.58
CA GLU A 343 14.95 6.33 13.00
C GLU A 343 14.74 5.86 14.44
N ARG A 344 14.34 6.75 15.36
CA ARG A 344 14.01 6.36 16.75
C ARG A 344 12.79 5.43 16.80
N ARG A 345 11.75 5.75 16.04
CA ARG A 345 10.53 4.93 15.92
C ARG A 345 10.83 3.54 15.36
N ASN A 346 11.56 3.47 14.25
CA ASN A 346 11.93 2.19 13.61
C ASN A 346 12.73 1.30 14.58
N ARG A 347 13.74 1.87 15.25
CA ARG A 347 14.52 1.15 16.28
C ARG A 347 13.66 0.65 17.45
N LYS A 348 12.68 1.44 17.90
CA LYS A 348 11.74 1.00 18.96
C LYS A 348 10.87 -0.17 18.50
N LYS A 349 10.37 -0.11 17.26
CA LYS A 349 9.54 -1.16 16.67
C LYS A 349 10.32 -2.47 16.50
N GLU A 350 11.53 -2.40 15.95
CA GLU A 350 12.42 -3.55 15.79
C GLU A 350 12.69 -4.24 17.12
N LYS A 351 13.06 -3.49 18.17
CA LYS A 351 13.27 -4.04 19.52
C LYS A 351 12.01 -4.73 20.08
N LYS A 352 10.82 -4.20 19.82
CA LYS A 352 9.56 -4.81 20.25
C LYS A 352 9.32 -6.14 19.52
N GLU A 353 9.53 -6.16 18.21
CA GLU A 353 9.38 -7.35 17.38
C GLU A 353 10.40 -8.44 17.74
N GLU A 354 11.66 -8.08 18.00
CA GLU A 354 12.71 -8.99 18.47
C GLU A 354 12.37 -9.62 19.83
N ALA A 355 11.94 -8.79 20.80
CA ALA A 355 11.55 -9.28 22.11
C ALA A 355 10.35 -10.24 22.02
N ALA A 356 9.37 -9.91 21.17
CA ALA A 356 8.19 -10.74 20.94
C ALA A 356 8.54 -12.07 20.25
N PHE A 357 9.43 -12.04 19.25
CA PHE A 357 9.93 -13.23 18.57
C PHE A 357 10.71 -14.15 19.53
N ALA A 358 11.59 -13.59 20.37
CA ALA A 358 12.31 -14.34 21.39
C ALA A 358 11.36 -14.96 22.43
N ALA A 359 10.30 -14.25 22.83
CA ALA A 359 9.27 -14.78 23.72
C ALA A 359 8.50 -15.94 23.08
N LEU A 360 8.11 -15.82 21.81
CA LEU A 360 7.45 -16.89 21.05
C LEU A 360 8.34 -18.13 20.91
N GLN A 361 9.63 -17.97 20.63
CA GLN A 361 10.58 -19.09 20.58
C GLN A 361 10.68 -19.82 21.92
N LYS A 362 10.74 -19.07 23.03
CA LYS A 362 10.75 -19.67 24.38
C LYS A 362 9.44 -20.42 24.69
N LEU A 363 8.29 -19.90 24.27
CA LEU A 363 7.00 -20.58 24.41
C LEU A 363 6.91 -21.86 23.57
N ALA A 364 7.46 -21.83 22.35
CA ALA A 364 7.55 -23.00 21.47
C ALA A 364 8.41 -24.12 22.08
N LEU A 365 9.56 -23.77 22.67
CA LEU A 365 10.47 -24.70 23.35
C LEU A 365 9.87 -25.32 24.61
N ASN A 366 8.95 -24.61 25.28
CA ASN A 366 8.29 -25.07 26.50
C ASN A 366 7.00 -25.88 26.26
N GLY A 367 6.67 -26.23 25.00
CA GLY A 367 5.65 -27.21 24.65
C GLY A 367 4.18 -26.81 24.87
N ASN A 368 3.88 -25.52 25.08
CA ASN A 368 2.56 -25.07 25.52
C ASN A 368 1.69 -24.38 24.44
N VAL A 369 2.12 -24.33 23.17
CA VAL A 369 1.33 -23.75 22.06
C VAL A 369 1.66 -24.47 20.75
N ASP A 370 0.65 -24.80 19.93
CA ASP A 370 0.83 -25.29 18.56
C ASP A 370 1.37 -24.15 17.68
N THR A 371 2.69 -24.10 17.49
CA THR A 371 3.40 -23.02 16.79
C THR A 371 3.53 -23.23 15.29
N ARG A 372 2.84 -24.22 14.70
CA ARG A 372 2.94 -24.56 13.28
C ARG A 372 2.57 -23.42 12.31
N ASN A 373 1.80 -22.43 12.77
CA ASN A 373 1.40 -21.28 11.96
C ASN A 373 2.24 -20.00 12.19
N ALA A 374 3.03 -19.91 13.26
CA ALA A 374 3.76 -18.68 13.61
C ALA A 374 5.14 -18.58 12.95
N VAL A 375 5.67 -19.70 12.44
CA VAL A 375 7.02 -19.79 11.90
C VAL A 375 7.00 -20.65 10.63
N ASN A 376 6.38 -20.15 9.57
CA ASN A 376 6.64 -20.68 8.22
C ASN A 376 6.89 -19.51 7.28
N ILE A 377 8.12 -19.02 7.33
CA ILE A 377 8.72 -18.22 6.27
C ILE A 377 9.73 -19.16 5.62
N HIS A 378 9.31 -19.82 4.54
CA HIS A 378 10.22 -20.49 3.60
C HIS A 378 10.37 -19.63 2.36
#